data_AF-A0A7J5Y5H1-F1
#
_entry.id   AF-A0A7J5Y5H1-F1
#
_cell.length_a   1.000
_cell.length_b   1.000
_cell.length_c   1.000
_cell.angle_alpha   90.00
_cell.angle_beta   90.00
_cell.angle_gamma   90.00
#
_symmetry.space_group_name_H-M   'P 1'
#
loop_
_entity.id
_entity.type
_entity.pdbx_description
1 polymer ?
#
loop_
_entity_poly.entity_id
_entity_poly.type
_entity_poly.pdbx_seq_one_letter_code
_entity_poly.pdbx_strand_id
1 'polypeptide(L)'
;MDGHWLMYEQPQFRGKMMYMRPGEYRNFRDMGMSARANMSNTGMNMRGKITFYEEKNFQGRSYECMNDCSDMSSSLSRSQSCRVESGCFMVYDRNNYMGNQYFMRRGEYSDCMSMMGMRESIKSCRMIPMVGIKL
;
A
#
# COMPACT_ATOMS: atom_id res chain seq x y z
N MET A 1 -11.90 12.09 -11.74
CA MET A 1 -12.80 11.10 -11.11
C MET A 1 -12.88 11.42 -9.62
N ASP A 2 -14.09 11.56 -9.06
CA ASP A 2 -14.26 11.74 -7.62
C ASP A 2 -14.24 10.38 -6.92
N GLY A 3 -13.33 10.21 -5.97
CA GLY A 3 -13.20 8.99 -5.16
C GLY A 3 -11.85 8.29 -5.28
N HIS A 4 -11.60 7.41 -4.32
CA HIS A 4 -10.40 6.59 -4.25
C HIS A 4 -10.56 5.36 -5.14
N TRP A 5 -9.49 4.89 -5.78
CA TRP A 5 -9.55 3.74 -6.68
C TRP A 5 -8.48 2.71 -6.33
N LEU A 6 -8.86 1.44 -6.33
CA LEU A 6 -7.93 0.31 -6.20
C LEU A 6 -8.09 -0.60 -7.42
N MET A 7 -7.11 -0.55 -8.31
CA MET A 7 -7.12 -1.25 -9.59
C MET A 7 -6.32 -2.55 -9.51
N TYR A 8 -6.62 -3.47 -10.43
CA TYR A 8 -5.94 -4.75 -10.56
C TYR A 8 -5.39 -4.90 -11.97
N GLU A 9 -4.22 -5.51 -12.08
CA GLU A 9 -3.56 -5.78 -13.36
C GLU A 9 -4.31 -6.81 -14.21
N GLN A 10 -4.89 -7.84 -13.59
CA GLN A 10 -5.60 -8.91 -14.29
C GLN A 10 -7.10 -8.88 -13.98
N PRO A 11 -7.95 -9.39 -14.90
CA PRO A 11 -9.37 -9.61 -14.63
C PRO A 11 -9.60 -10.45 -13.38
N GLN A 12 -10.80 -10.35 -12.79
CA GLN A 12 -11.19 -11.12 -11.60
C GLN A 12 -10.33 -10.82 -10.35
N PHE A 13 -9.84 -9.59 -10.20
CA PHE A 13 -9.10 -9.12 -9.01
C PHE A 13 -7.77 -9.84 -8.80
N ARG A 14 -7.07 -10.14 -9.89
CA ARG A 14 -5.79 -10.85 -9.88
C ARG A 14 -4.64 -9.93 -10.29
N GLY A 15 -3.42 -10.38 -10.02
CA GLY A 15 -2.21 -9.64 -10.34
C GLY A 15 -1.96 -8.45 -9.40
N LYS A 16 -1.13 -7.51 -9.87
CA LYS A 16 -0.69 -6.36 -9.06
C LYS A 16 -1.86 -5.42 -8.75
N MET A 17 -1.95 -4.99 -7.49
CA MET A 17 -2.89 -3.96 -7.04
C MET A 17 -2.26 -2.57 -7.17
N MET A 18 -3.02 -1.58 -7.62
CA MET A 18 -2.57 -0.19 -7.79
C MET A 18 -3.56 0.77 -7.14
N TYR A 19 -3.07 1.74 -6.37
CA TYR A 19 -3.91 2.69 -5.66
C TYR A 19 -3.84 4.08 -6.29
N MET A 20 -5.01 4.64 -6.59
CA MET A 20 -5.16 5.97 -7.18
C MET A 20 -6.06 6.85 -6.32
N ARG A 21 -5.61 8.08 -6.04
CA ARG A 21 -6.38 9.07 -5.28
C ARG A 21 -7.35 9.81 -6.20
N PRO A 22 -8.40 10.44 -5.67
CA PRO A 22 -9.20 11.37 -6.46
C PRO A 22 -8.31 12.37 -7.20
N GLY A 23 -8.56 12.57 -8.49
CA GLY A 23 -7.74 13.43 -9.34
C GLY A 23 -8.14 13.42 -10.81
N GLU A 24 -7.53 14.32 -11.58
CA GLU A 24 -7.65 14.41 -13.03
C GLU A 24 -6.63 13.49 -13.71
N TYR A 25 -7.06 12.26 -13.97
CA TYR A 25 -6.30 11.33 -14.79
C TYR A 25 -6.70 11.49 -16.25
N ARG A 26 -5.73 11.78 -17.12
CA ARG A 26 -5.99 12.34 -18.45
C ARG A 26 -6.61 11.37 -19.48
N ASN A 27 -6.48 10.04 -19.35
CA ASN A 27 -7.14 9.09 -20.26
C ASN A 27 -7.12 7.64 -19.71
N PHE A 28 -8.29 7.02 -19.58
CA PHE A 28 -8.46 5.64 -19.07
C PHE A 28 -8.82 4.59 -20.14
N ARG A 29 -9.13 5.01 -21.38
CA ARG A 29 -9.62 4.11 -22.44
C ARG A 29 -8.58 3.08 -22.92
N ASP A 30 -7.29 3.35 -22.76
CA ASP A 30 -6.21 2.44 -23.17
C ASP A 30 -5.96 1.30 -22.18
N MET A 31 -6.59 1.30 -21.00
CA MET A 31 -6.31 0.34 -19.93
C MET A 31 -7.20 -0.90 -19.89
N GLY A 32 -8.14 -1.09 -20.84
CA GLY A 32 -8.85 -2.36 -21.08
C GLY A 32 -9.58 -2.97 -19.86
N MET A 33 -10.49 -2.23 -19.21
CA MET A 33 -10.97 -2.58 -17.86
C MET A 33 -12.45 -3.00 -17.78
N SER A 34 -12.70 -4.07 -17.02
CA SER A 34 -14.02 -4.48 -16.48
C SER A 34 -13.93 -4.53 -14.94
N ALA A 35 -14.58 -3.60 -14.27
CA ALA A 35 -14.56 -3.43 -12.81
C ALA A 35 -15.82 -4.02 -12.16
N ARG A 36 -15.70 -5.12 -11.39
CA ARG A 36 -16.74 -5.58 -10.44
C ARG A 36 -16.22 -6.50 -9.34
N ALA A 37 -15.84 -5.96 -8.18
CA ALA A 37 -15.92 -6.70 -6.92
C ALA A 37 -16.39 -5.77 -5.80
N ASN A 38 -17.23 -6.32 -4.94
CA ASN A 38 -17.59 -5.72 -3.67
C ASN A 38 -16.56 -6.18 -2.63
N MET A 39 -15.70 -5.28 -2.17
CA MET A 39 -15.05 -5.48 -0.88
C MET A 39 -16.09 -5.19 0.19
N SER A 40 -16.66 -6.26 0.76
CA SER A 40 -17.57 -6.20 1.88
C SER A 40 -16.96 -5.35 3.00
N ASN A 41 -17.80 -4.51 3.61
CA ASN A 41 -17.55 -3.68 4.79
C ASN A 41 -17.11 -4.55 5.99
N THR A 42 -15.93 -5.15 5.93
CA THR A 42 -15.26 -5.74 7.08
C THR A 42 -14.88 -4.58 7.98
N GLY A 43 -15.32 -4.57 9.23
CA GLY A 43 -15.13 -3.48 10.21
C GLY A 43 -13.68 -3.09 10.44
N MET A 44 -13.09 -2.41 9.46
CA MET A 44 -11.72 -1.96 9.41
C MET A 44 -11.70 -0.51 9.89
N ASN A 45 -10.89 -0.27 10.93
CA ASN A 45 -10.74 1.03 11.57
C ASN A 45 -10.33 2.11 10.54
N MET A 46 -11.00 3.27 10.59
CA MET A 46 -10.65 4.44 9.76
C MET A 46 -9.26 5.01 10.09
N ARG A 47 -8.69 4.60 11.24
CA ARG A 47 -7.30 4.85 11.60
C ARG A 47 -6.45 3.65 11.19
N GLY A 48 -5.55 3.86 10.24
CA GLY A 48 -4.50 2.92 9.90
C GLY A 48 -3.31 3.03 10.84
N LYS A 49 -2.61 1.93 11.05
CA LYS A 49 -1.33 1.89 11.75
C LYS A 49 -0.44 0.81 11.15
N ILE A 50 0.72 1.21 10.66
CA ILE A 50 1.77 0.34 10.14
C ILE A 50 3.09 0.68 10.82
N THR A 51 3.84 -0.33 11.22
CA THR A 51 5.17 -0.18 11.79
C THR A 51 6.17 -0.86 10.87
N PHE A 52 7.18 -0.11 10.45
CA PHE A 52 8.29 -0.58 9.61
C PHE A 52 9.50 -0.86 10.49
N TYR A 53 10.27 -1.89 10.16
CA TYR A 53 11.47 -2.29 10.87
C TYR A 53 12.65 -2.40 9.91
N GLU A 54 13.84 -1.96 10.34
CA GLU A 54 15.05 -2.00 9.51
C GLU A 54 15.48 -3.43 9.16
N GLU A 55 15.21 -4.39 10.05
CA GLU A 55 15.61 -5.77 9.89
C GLU A 55 14.41 -6.70 9.68
N LYS A 56 14.69 -7.94 9.28
CA LYS A 56 13.70 -9.02 9.23
C LYS A 56 13.19 -9.37 10.62
N ASN A 57 12.05 -10.06 10.70
CA ASN A 57 11.49 -10.55 11.96
C ASN A 57 11.23 -9.46 13.02
N PHE A 58 10.91 -8.24 12.56
CA PHE A 58 10.51 -7.11 13.41
C PHE A 58 11.60 -6.65 14.38
N GLN A 59 12.86 -6.69 13.92
CA GLN A 59 14.04 -6.32 14.71
C GLN A 59 14.63 -4.97 14.25
N GLY A 60 15.59 -4.49 15.04
CA GLY A 60 16.30 -3.24 14.78
C GLY A 60 15.46 -2.00 15.06
N ARG A 61 15.84 -0.88 14.44
CA ARG A 61 15.09 0.37 14.55
C ARG A 61 13.73 0.24 13.87
N SER A 62 12.71 0.84 14.47
CA SER A 62 11.36 0.87 13.92
C SER A 62 10.86 2.28 13.68
N TYR A 63 9.98 2.44 12.70
CA TYR A 63 9.23 3.66 12.43
C TYR A 63 7.75 3.34 12.33
N GLU A 64 6.94 4.01 13.15
CA GLU A 64 5.50 3.89 13.15
C GLU A 64 4.88 4.97 12.27
N CYS A 65 3.97 4.55 11.39
CA CYS A 65 3.24 5.44 10.49
C CYS A 65 1.73 5.19 10.61
N MET A 66 0.99 6.26 10.87
CA MET A 66 -0.48 6.22 10.99
C MET A 66 -1.20 6.88 9.80
N ASN A 67 -0.45 7.50 8.88
CA ASN A 67 -0.97 8.30 7.78
C ASN A 67 -0.11 8.08 6.52
N ASP A 68 -0.23 8.97 5.54
CA ASP A 68 0.68 9.01 4.41
C ASP A 68 2.08 9.48 4.85
N CYS A 69 3.11 8.89 4.25
CA CYS A 69 4.50 9.29 4.44
C CYS A 69 5.19 9.28 3.08
N SER A 70 5.58 10.45 2.58
CA SER A 70 6.21 10.61 1.27
C SER A 70 7.70 10.27 1.26
N ASP A 71 8.37 10.32 2.41
CA ASP A 71 9.79 9.99 2.53
C ASP A 71 10.10 9.48 3.93
N MET A 72 10.46 8.20 4.01
CA MET A 72 10.85 7.52 5.24
C MET A 72 12.36 7.58 5.51
N SER A 73 13.16 8.13 4.59
CA SER A 73 14.62 8.04 4.62
C SER A 73 15.25 8.72 5.83
N SER A 74 14.56 9.71 6.41
CA SER A 74 14.97 10.37 7.66
C SER A 74 14.73 9.51 8.91
N SER A 75 13.79 8.57 8.83
CA SER A 75 13.35 7.74 9.97
C SER A 75 13.99 6.35 9.93
N LEU A 76 14.10 5.77 8.73
CA LEU A 76 14.68 4.45 8.48
C LEU A 76 15.61 4.48 7.27
N SER A 77 16.79 3.88 7.41
CA SER A 77 17.72 3.71 6.28
C SER A 77 17.18 2.70 5.26
N ARG A 78 16.54 1.65 5.77
CA ARG A 78 15.90 0.57 5.03
C ARG A 78 14.69 0.03 5.79
N SER A 79 13.82 -0.72 5.12
CA SER A 79 12.76 -1.50 5.76
C SER A 79 12.75 -2.91 5.17
N GLN A 80 12.90 -3.91 6.04
CA GLN A 80 12.94 -5.33 5.67
C GLN A 80 11.77 -6.14 6.22
N SER A 81 11.11 -5.65 7.26
CA SER A 81 9.85 -6.21 7.76
C SER A 81 8.90 -5.11 8.19
N CYS A 82 7.60 -5.41 8.22
CA CYS A 82 6.58 -4.49 8.71
C CYS A 82 5.38 -5.20 9.34
N ARG A 83 4.67 -4.49 10.19
CA ARG A 83 3.41 -4.95 10.81
C ARG A 83 2.32 -3.94 10.55
N VAL A 84 1.22 -4.39 9.96
CA VAL A 84 0.01 -3.58 9.84
C VAL A 84 -0.91 -3.96 10.99
N GLU A 85 -0.99 -3.11 12.00
CA GLU A 85 -1.87 -3.30 13.15
C GLU A 85 -3.33 -2.99 12.78
N SER A 86 -3.57 -1.99 11.94
CA SER A 86 -4.91 -1.58 11.51
C SER A 86 -4.90 -0.86 10.17
N GLY A 87 -6.05 -0.83 9.47
CA GLY A 87 -6.19 -0.25 8.14
C GLY A 87 -5.52 -1.06 7.03
N CYS A 88 -5.37 -0.44 5.87
CA CYS A 88 -4.57 -0.95 4.76
C CYS A 88 -3.70 0.17 4.20
N PHE A 89 -2.56 -0.22 3.66
CA PHE A 89 -1.57 0.69 3.14
C PHE A 89 -1.14 0.26 1.73
N MET A 90 -0.90 1.23 0.86
CA MET A 90 -0.08 1.03 -0.33
C MET A 90 1.32 1.49 0.00
N VAL A 91 2.32 0.62 -0.13
CA VAL A 91 3.73 0.97 0.10
C VAL A 91 4.50 1.00 -1.21
N TYR A 92 5.53 1.82 -1.25
CA TYR A 92 6.28 2.15 -2.45
C TYR A 92 7.78 2.04 -2.21
N ASP A 93 8.51 1.54 -3.19
CA ASP A 93 9.97 1.41 -3.13
C ASP A 93 10.74 2.70 -3.49
N ARG A 94 10.05 3.75 -3.94
CA ARG A 94 10.62 5.09 -4.10
C ARG A 94 9.88 6.12 -3.26
N ASN A 95 10.57 7.23 -2.99
CA ASN A 95 10.00 8.40 -2.32
C ASN A 95 8.84 8.97 -3.18
N ASN A 96 8.00 9.78 -2.55
CA ASN A 96 6.88 10.49 -3.17
C ASN A 96 5.88 9.57 -3.88
N TYR A 97 5.66 8.37 -3.36
CA TYR A 97 4.63 7.42 -3.83
C TYR A 97 4.88 6.92 -5.25
N MET A 98 6.15 6.78 -5.62
CA MET A 98 6.60 6.35 -6.95
C MET A 98 7.16 4.93 -6.93
N GLY A 99 7.34 4.35 -8.13
CA GLY A 99 7.98 3.05 -8.29
C GLY A 99 7.01 1.89 -8.11
N ASN A 100 7.52 0.75 -7.61
CA ASN A 100 6.69 -0.43 -7.40
C ASN A 100 5.79 -0.23 -6.19
N GLN A 101 4.51 -0.57 -6.38
CA GLN A 101 3.48 -0.46 -5.36
C GLN A 101 3.13 -1.84 -4.83
N TYR A 102 2.92 -1.93 -3.52
CA TYR A 102 2.53 -3.17 -2.88
C TYR A 102 1.45 -2.93 -1.83
N PHE A 103 0.37 -3.69 -1.94
CA PHE A 103 -0.77 -3.60 -1.04
C PHE A 103 -0.50 -4.38 0.26
N MET A 104 -0.65 -3.70 1.39
CA MET A 104 -0.47 -4.26 2.72
C MET A 104 -1.78 -4.18 3.50
N ARG A 105 -2.27 -5.34 3.92
CA ARG A 105 -3.45 -5.47 4.79
C ARG A 105 -2.99 -5.74 6.22
N ARG A 106 -3.90 -5.64 7.19
CA ARG A 106 -3.66 -6.06 8.57
C ARG A 106 -2.96 -7.43 8.62
N GLY A 107 -1.83 -7.50 9.30
CA GLY A 107 -0.99 -8.69 9.34
C GLY A 107 0.48 -8.39 9.62
N GLU A 108 1.25 -9.47 9.68
CA GLU A 108 2.68 -9.45 9.93
C GLU A 108 3.46 -9.86 8.67
N TYR A 109 4.45 -9.06 8.30
CA TYR A 109 5.30 -9.27 7.12
C TYR A 109 6.75 -9.34 7.60
N SER A 110 7.20 -10.50 8.03
CA SER A 110 8.52 -10.70 8.67
C SER A 110 9.69 -10.66 7.69
N ASP A 111 9.43 -10.86 6.39
CA ASP A 111 10.40 -10.71 5.31
C ASP A 111 9.71 -10.13 4.06
N CYS A 112 9.69 -8.80 3.95
CA CYS A 112 9.03 -8.10 2.85
C CYS A 112 9.59 -8.51 1.48
N MET A 113 10.89 -8.78 1.38
CA MET A 113 11.51 -9.18 0.10
C MET A 113 10.99 -10.53 -0.37
N SER A 114 11.06 -11.54 0.50
CA SER A 114 10.63 -12.91 0.14
C SER A 114 9.12 -13.03 -0.01
N MET A 115 8.35 -12.37 0.86
CA MET A 115 6.89 -12.50 0.89
C MET A 115 6.18 -11.69 -0.20
N MET A 116 6.80 -10.60 -0.67
CA MET A 116 6.16 -9.66 -1.59
C MET A 116 6.93 -9.46 -2.89
N GLY A 117 8.07 -10.16 -3.07
CA GLY A 117 8.95 -9.98 -4.22
C GLY A 117 9.60 -8.60 -4.27
N MET A 118 9.61 -7.86 -3.15
CA MET A 118 10.29 -6.59 -3.05
C MET A 118 11.79 -6.80 -3.27
N ARG A 119 12.38 -6.03 -4.18
CA ARG A 119 13.85 -6.02 -4.39
C ARG A 119 14.54 -4.86 -3.69
N GLU A 120 13.76 -3.83 -3.37
CA GLU A 120 14.20 -2.57 -2.83
C GLU A 120 13.48 -2.30 -1.50
N SER A 121 14.10 -1.46 -0.67
CA SER A 121 13.50 -1.01 0.59
C SER A 121 12.25 -0.19 0.33
N ILE A 122 11.27 -0.29 1.23
CA ILE A 122 10.15 0.64 1.29
C ILE A 122 10.67 2.03 1.62
N LYS A 123 10.14 3.04 0.92
CA LYS A 123 10.56 4.44 1.01
C LYS A 123 9.41 5.42 1.22
N SER A 124 8.19 5.06 0.81
CA SER A 124 7.00 5.85 1.08
C SER A 124 5.76 4.97 1.21
N CYS A 125 4.71 5.46 1.86
CA CYS A 125 3.45 4.74 2.03
C CYS A 125 2.25 5.68 1.99
N ARG A 126 1.10 5.16 1.52
CA ARG A 126 -0.20 5.82 1.62
C ARG A 126 -1.16 4.96 2.40
N MET A 127 -1.90 5.58 3.31
CA MET A 127 -3.06 4.95 3.90
C MET A 127 -4.16 4.88 2.82
N ILE A 128 -4.80 3.73 2.70
CA ILE A 128 -5.91 3.54 1.78
C ILE A 128 -7.20 3.74 2.59
N PRO A 129 -7.92 4.87 2.39
CA PRO A 129 -9.17 5.11 3.08
C PRO A 129 -10.22 4.14 2.53
N MET A 130 -10.76 3.28 3.38
CA MET A 130 -11.76 2.27 2.97
C MET A 130 -13.14 2.85 2.65
N VAL A 131 -13.37 4.13 2.97
CA VAL A 131 -14.60 4.83 2.59
C VAL A 131 -14.44 5.35 1.16
N GLY A 132 -15.32 4.91 0.27
CA GLY A 132 -15.38 5.42 -1.10
C GLY A 132 -14.31 4.90 -2.06
N ILE A 133 -13.71 3.73 -1.78
CA ILE A 133 -12.89 3.00 -2.75
C ILE A 133 -13.78 2.43 -3.85
N LYS A 134 -13.41 2.69 -5.09
CA LYS A 134 -13.96 2.09 -6.30
C LYS A 134 -12.94 1.10 -6.87
N LEU A 135 -13.37 -0.07 -7.31
CA LEU A 135 -12.51 -1.08 -7.94
C LEU A 135 -12.61 -1.01 -9.47
#